data_AF-A0A1V5VEI6-F1
#
_entry.id   AF-A0A1V5VEI6-F1
#
_cell.length_a   1.000
_cell.length_b   1.000
_cell.length_c   1.000
_cell.angle_alpha   90.00
_cell.angle_beta   90.00
_cell.angle_gamma   90.00
#
_symmetry.space_group_name_H-M   'P 1'
#
loop_
_entity.id
_entity.type
_entity.pdbx_description
1 polymer ?
#
loop_
_entity_poly.entity_id
_entity_poly.type
_entity_poly.pdbx_seq_one_letter_code
_entity_poly.pdbx_strand_id
1 'polypeptide(L)'
;MSFFDNIQSAAARDEEVELFDILGSGYYAYLETGERLDIQRAFNFQPRIDDFNDYYSVMFAETPSAFFVFRQRVTEGKAAPWRAFLEIKTRRPSVFYAQACSLACRLRELYGRPRDAAPPG
;
A
#
# COMPACT_ATOMS: atom_id res chain seq x y z
N MET A 1 -6.75 5.09 23.21
CA MET A 1 -6.09 5.87 22.13
C MET A 1 -6.46 5.23 20.82
N SER A 2 -7.12 6.00 19.95
CA SER A 2 -7.55 5.51 18.65
C SER A 2 -6.35 5.39 17.71
N PHE A 3 -6.39 4.45 16.77
CA PHE A 3 -5.42 4.27 15.69
C PHE A 3 -5.04 5.59 14.97
N PHE A 4 -5.95 6.57 14.93
CA PHE A 4 -5.75 7.86 14.27
C PHE A 4 -5.05 8.91 15.14
N ASP A 5 -4.88 8.69 16.44
CA ASP A 5 -4.21 9.66 17.32
C ASP A 5 -2.71 9.81 16.96
N ASN A 6 -2.14 8.82 16.27
CA ASN A 6 -0.74 8.79 15.80
C ASN A 6 -0.57 8.99 14.28
N ILE A 7 -1.66 9.05 13.51
CA ILE A 7 -1.64 9.24 12.06
C ILE A 7 -2.00 10.70 11.79
N GLN A 8 -0.97 11.56 11.71
CA GLN A 8 -1.23 13.00 11.63
C GLN A 8 -1.84 13.45 10.30
N SER A 9 -1.78 12.63 9.26
CA SER A 9 -2.50 12.83 8.00
C SER A 9 -2.33 11.60 7.11
N ALA A 10 -3.43 11.02 6.64
CA ALA A 10 -3.41 10.11 5.50
C ALA A 10 -3.78 10.91 4.25
N ALA A 11 -2.95 10.86 3.22
CA ALA A 11 -3.20 11.48 1.93
C ALA A 11 -3.38 10.39 0.89
N ALA A 12 -4.50 10.44 0.15
CA ALA A 12 -4.64 9.64 -1.05
C ALA A 12 -3.54 10.04 -2.03
N ARG A 13 -2.84 9.06 -2.57
CA ARG A 13 -1.95 9.22 -3.72
C ARG A 13 -2.46 8.30 -4.83
N ASP A 14 -2.18 8.66 -6.07
CA ASP A 14 -2.39 7.76 -7.20
C ASP A 14 -1.32 8.02 -8.25
N GLU A 15 -0.07 7.86 -7.81
CA GLU A 15 1.13 8.06 -8.61
C GLU A 15 1.74 6.72 -9.00
N GLU A 16 2.20 6.59 -10.23
CA GLU A 16 2.92 5.39 -10.67
C GLU A 16 4.34 5.35 -10.09
N VAL A 17 4.83 4.15 -9.81
CA VAL A 17 6.22 3.91 -9.43
C VAL A 17 7.00 3.57 -10.69
N GLU A 18 7.93 4.44 -11.07
CA GLU A 18 8.74 4.30 -12.27
C GLU A 18 9.76 3.16 -12.16
N LEU A 19 10.30 2.94 -10.95
CA LEU A 19 11.32 1.92 -10.71
C LEU A 19 11.35 1.48 -9.25
N PHE A 20 11.51 0.17 -9.05
CA PHE A 20 12.00 -0.43 -7.81
C PHE A 20 13.39 -1.02 -8.04
N ASP A 21 14.34 -0.72 -7.15
CA ASP A 21 15.68 -1.28 -7.23
C ASP A 21 16.20 -1.71 -5.84
N ILE A 22 17.06 -2.73 -5.86
CA ILE A 22 17.59 -3.44 -4.70
C ILE A 22 19.12 -3.41 -4.77
N LEU A 23 19.73 -2.31 -4.33
CA LEU A 23 21.19 -2.17 -4.30
C LEU A 23 21.77 -2.65 -2.97
N GLY A 24 21.86 -3.97 -2.79
CA GLY A 24 22.67 -4.64 -1.75
C GLY A 24 22.36 -4.34 -0.27
N SER A 25 21.54 -3.33 0.01
CA SER A 25 21.37 -2.72 1.35
C SER A 25 19.93 -2.30 1.65
N GLY A 26 19.01 -2.37 0.68
CA GLY A 26 17.64 -1.90 0.85
C GLY A 26 16.88 -1.78 -0.47
N TYR A 27 15.60 -1.45 -0.36
CA TYR A 27 14.71 -1.18 -1.50
C TYR A 27 14.55 0.34 -1.64
N TYR A 28 14.42 0.85 -2.86
CA TYR A 28 13.92 2.21 -3.06
C TYR A 28 12.95 2.25 -4.23
N ALA A 29 12.07 3.26 -4.23
CA ALA A 29 11.09 3.50 -5.28
C ALA A 29 11.22 4.93 -5.81
N TYR A 30 11.10 5.12 -7.13
CA TYR A 30 10.91 6.45 -7.72
C TYR A 30 9.45 6.64 -8.10
N LEU A 31 8.84 7.71 -7.59
CA LEU A 31 7.51 8.14 -8.04
C LEU A 31 7.64 8.92 -9.36
N GLU A 32 6.56 8.98 -10.13
CA GLU A 32 6.45 9.78 -11.37
C GLU A 32 6.82 11.27 -11.18
N THR A 33 6.68 11.79 -9.97
CA THR A 33 7.12 13.14 -9.60
C THR A 33 8.64 13.30 -9.48
N GLY A 34 9.41 12.23 -9.61
CA GLY A 34 10.85 12.17 -9.38
C GLY A 34 11.24 12.01 -7.90
N GLU A 35 10.26 11.91 -6.99
CA GLU A 35 10.51 11.68 -5.57
C GLU A 35 11.08 10.27 -5.34
N ARG A 36 12.23 10.19 -4.65
CA ARG A 36 12.83 8.92 -4.21
C ARG A 36 12.35 8.54 -2.82
N LEU A 37 11.79 7.35 -2.71
CA LEU A 37 11.38 6.74 -1.45
C LEU A 37 12.40 5.69 -1.03
N ASP A 38 13.20 6.00 0.00
CA ASP A 38 14.12 5.02 0.60
C ASP A 38 13.34 4.10 1.54
N ILE A 39 13.16 2.83 1.14
CA ILE A 39 12.34 1.86 1.84
C ILE A 39 13.21 1.10 2.85
N GLN A 40 12.90 1.29 4.13
CA GLN A 40 13.55 0.61 5.25
C GLN A 40 12.98 -0.79 5.48
N ARG A 41 11.65 -0.93 5.34
CA ARG A 41 10.92 -2.20 5.50
C ARG A 41 9.78 -2.26 4.49
N ALA A 42 9.55 -3.44 3.94
CA ALA A 42 8.41 -3.70 3.07
C ALA A 42 7.73 -5.01 3.46
N PHE A 43 6.41 -5.05 3.34
CA PHE A 43 5.62 -6.26 3.55
C PHE A 43 4.56 -6.36 2.46
N ASN A 44 4.56 -7.48 1.74
CA ASN A 44 3.52 -7.79 0.78
C ASN A 44 2.32 -8.38 1.51
N PHE A 45 1.16 -7.84 1.20
CA PHE A 45 -0.13 -8.31 1.67
C PHE A 45 -0.99 -8.63 0.46
N GLN A 46 -1.49 -9.87 0.42
CA GLN A 46 -2.46 -10.26 -0.59
C GLN A 46 -3.86 -10.11 0.04
N PRO A 47 -4.67 -9.12 -0.38
CA PRO A 47 -6.09 -9.13 -0.04
C PRO A 47 -6.76 -10.39 -0.62
N ARG A 48 -7.97 -10.69 -0.15
CA ARG A 48 -8.78 -11.79 -0.69
C ARG A 48 -8.88 -11.63 -2.21
N ILE A 49 -8.56 -12.71 -2.92
CA ILE A 49 -8.67 -12.80 -4.38
C ILE A 49 -10.03 -13.43 -4.67
N ASP A 50 -10.94 -12.66 -5.25
CA ASP A 50 -12.23 -13.16 -5.70
C ASP A 50 -12.16 -13.67 -7.16
N ASP A 51 -11.26 -13.11 -7.98
CA ASP A 51 -10.93 -13.59 -9.33
C ASP A 51 -9.40 -13.69 -9.51
N PHE A 52 -8.91 -14.89 -9.82
CA PHE A 52 -7.49 -15.13 -10.08
C PHE A 52 -6.99 -14.47 -11.37
N ASN A 53 -7.89 -14.14 -12.29
CA ASN A 53 -7.56 -13.42 -13.52
C ASN A 53 -7.60 -11.91 -13.35
N ASP A 54 -8.11 -11.37 -12.24
CA ASP A 54 -8.17 -9.93 -11.98
C ASP A 54 -8.15 -9.63 -10.49
N TYR A 55 -6.98 -9.30 -9.95
CA TYR A 55 -6.81 -8.99 -8.54
C TYR A 55 -5.77 -7.91 -8.29
N TYR A 56 -5.73 -7.41 -7.07
CA TYR A 56 -4.70 -6.47 -6.62
C TYR A 56 -3.69 -7.16 -5.70
N SER A 57 -2.41 -6.94 -5.97
CA SER A 57 -1.34 -7.14 -4.99
C SER A 57 -1.10 -5.82 -4.24
N VAL A 58 -0.86 -5.89 -2.93
CA VAL A 58 -0.65 -4.71 -2.08
C VAL A 58 0.67 -4.84 -1.34
N MET A 59 1.43 -3.76 -1.28
CA MET A 59 2.69 -3.70 -0.52
C MET A 59 2.63 -2.53 0.45
N PHE A 60 2.91 -2.79 1.71
CA PHE A 60 3.19 -1.76 2.70
C PHE A 60 4.68 -1.49 2.71
N ALA A 61 5.07 -0.22 2.68
CA ALA A 61 6.44 0.20 2.76
C ALA A 61 6.63 1.29 3.82
N GLU A 62 7.73 1.22 4.53
CA GLU A 62 8.16 2.24 5.49
C GLU A 62 9.37 2.98 4.95
N THR A 63 9.29 4.30 5.02
CA THR A 63 10.40 5.21 4.80
C THR A 63 10.75 5.91 6.12
N PRO A 64 11.88 6.65 6.19
CA PRO A 64 12.23 7.42 7.38
C PRO A 64 11.19 8.47 7.81
N SER A 65 10.30 8.90 6.90
CA SER A 65 9.36 10.00 7.10
C SER A 65 7.89 9.60 7.08
N ALA A 66 7.54 8.49 6.42
CA ALA A 66 6.15 8.10 6.18
C ALA A 66 5.99 6.60 5.94
N PHE A 67 4.74 6.17 5.91
CA PHE A 67 4.36 4.86 5.38
C PHE A 67 3.65 5.02 4.06
N PHE A 68 3.96 4.13 3.13
CA PHE A 68 3.32 4.07 1.83
C PHE A 68 2.58 2.75 1.67
N VAL A 69 1.40 2.82 1.06
CA VAL A 69 0.69 1.65 0.55
C VAL A 69 0.79 1.70 -0.96
N PHE A 70 1.45 0.70 -1.53
CA PHE A 70 1.47 0.48 -2.95
C PHE A 70 0.45 -0.59 -3.34
N ARG A 71 -0.12 -0.45 -4.53
CA ARG A 71 -0.99 -1.45 -5.15
C ARG A 71 -0.57 -1.72 -6.58
N GLN A 72 -0.76 -2.95 -7.03
CA GLN A 72 -0.52 -3.38 -8.39
C GLN A 72 -1.69 -4.22 -8.85
N ARG A 73 -2.30 -3.90 -10.00
CA ARG A 73 -3.33 -4.76 -10.60
C ARG A 73 -2.66 -5.88 -11.37
N VAL A 74 -3.13 -7.10 -11.19
CA VAL A 74 -2.70 -8.27 -11.96
C VAL A 74 -3.90 -8.75 -12.76
N THR A 75 -3.77 -8.75 -14.08
CA THR A 75 -4.81 -9.21 -14.99
C THR A 75 -4.26 -10.28 -15.91
N GLU A 76 -4.89 -11.45 -15.96
CA GLU A 76 -4.47 -12.61 -16.77
C GLU A 76 -2.97 -12.97 -16.57
N GLY A 77 -2.50 -12.89 -15.32
CA GLY A 77 -1.10 -13.15 -14.96
C GLY A 77 -0.11 -12.03 -15.32
N LYS A 78 -0.56 -10.92 -15.91
CA LYS A 78 0.26 -9.74 -16.20
C LYS A 78 0.08 -8.69 -15.12
N ALA A 79 1.19 -8.26 -14.52
CA ALA A 79 1.18 -7.23 -13.50
C ALA A 79 1.36 -5.84 -14.13
N ALA A 80 0.43 -4.92 -13.85
CA ALA A 80 0.57 -3.51 -14.20
C ALA A 80 1.71 -2.85 -13.41
N PRO A 81 2.16 -1.63 -13.71
CA PRO A 81 3.07 -0.91 -12.82
C PRO A 81 2.50 -0.74 -11.40
N TRP A 82 3.37 -0.70 -10.40
CA TRP A 82 2.97 -0.37 -9.03
C TRP A 82 2.51 1.08 -8.96
N ARG A 83 1.50 1.33 -8.12
CA ARG A 83 1.00 2.69 -7.84
C ARG A 83 1.03 2.97 -6.35
N ALA A 84 1.54 4.12 -5.96
CA ALA A 84 1.41 4.66 -4.62
C ALA A 84 -0.05 5.07 -4.42
N PHE A 85 -0.75 4.33 -3.56
CA PHE A 85 -2.19 4.52 -3.29
C PHE A 85 -2.46 5.41 -2.07
N LEU A 86 -1.57 5.33 -1.07
CA LEU A 86 -1.76 6.05 0.18
C LEU A 86 -0.41 6.41 0.79
N GLU A 87 -0.29 7.64 1.27
CA GLU A 87 0.80 8.09 2.13
C GLU A 87 0.26 8.41 3.52
N ILE A 88 0.94 7.91 4.55
CA ILE A 88 0.61 8.14 5.95
C ILE A 88 1.82 8.77 6.63
N LYS A 89 1.71 10.05 6.98
CA LYS A 89 2.79 10.75 7.69
C LYS A 89 2.83 10.33 9.15
N THR A 90 4.02 9.94 9.63
CA THR A 90 4.24 9.43 10.99
C THR A 90 5.33 10.20 11.71
N ARG A 91 5.20 10.35 13.03
CA ARG A 91 6.26 10.89 13.89
C ARG A 91 7.26 9.82 14.34
N ARG A 92 6.88 8.53 14.24
CA ARG A 92 7.69 7.39 14.66
C ARG A 92 7.51 6.25 13.64
N PRO A 93 8.45 6.11 12.68
CA PRO A 93 8.40 5.03 11.69
C PRO A 93 8.42 3.62 12.30
N SER A 94 9.04 3.46 13.48
CA SER A 94 9.23 2.17 14.16
C SER A 94 7.95 1.39 14.53
N VAL A 95 6.76 1.99 14.39
CA VAL A 95 5.45 1.36 14.71
C VAL A 95 4.82 0.62 13.51
N PHE A 96 5.56 0.49 12.40
CA PHE A 96 5.13 -0.06 11.12
C PHE A 96 4.27 -1.32 11.18
N TYR A 97 4.70 -2.36 11.89
CA TYR A 97 4.01 -3.66 11.83
C TYR A 97 2.58 -3.60 12.38
N ALA A 98 2.39 -2.94 13.53
CA ALA A 98 1.05 -2.77 14.12
C ALA A 98 0.13 -1.93 13.22
N GLN A 99 0.70 -0.93 12.54
CA GLN A 99 -0.03 -0.07 11.61
C GLN A 99 -0.38 -0.82 10.32
N ALA A 100 0.55 -1.59 9.75
CA ALA A 100 0.36 -2.41 8.57
C ALA A 100 -0.71 -3.49 8.81
N CYS A 101 -0.66 -4.21 9.94
CA CYS A 101 -1.69 -5.21 10.28
C CYS A 101 -3.08 -4.59 10.43
N SER A 102 -3.19 -3.45 11.11
CA SER A 102 -4.48 -2.75 11.29
C SER A 102 -5.05 -2.29 9.95
N LEU A 103 -4.18 -1.76 9.06
CA LEU A 103 -4.56 -1.30 7.73
C LEU A 103 -4.91 -2.47 6.80
N ALA A 104 -4.19 -3.59 6.88
CA ALA A 104 -4.48 -4.81 6.13
C ALA A 104 -5.86 -5.40 6.51
N CYS A 105 -6.20 -5.46 7.80
CA CYS A 105 -7.52 -5.88 8.26
C CYS A 105 -8.64 -5.02 7.64
N ARG A 106 -8.43 -3.71 7.53
CA ARG A 106 -9.45 -2.79 6.99
C ARG A 106 -9.49 -2.73 5.46
N LEU A 107 -8.35 -2.88 4.79
CA LEU A 107 -8.31 -3.09 3.34
C LEU A 107 -9.03 -4.39 2.96
N ARG A 108 -8.91 -5.44 3.79
CA ARG A 108 -9.71 -6.66 3.63
C ARG A 108 -11.21 -6.41 3.79
N GLU A 109 -11.64 -5.46 4.61
CA GLU A 109 -13.06 -5.06 4.70
C GLU A 109 -13.53 -4.23 3.50
N LEU A 110 -12.66 -3.37 2.96
CA LEU A 110 -12.96 -2.52 1.79
C LEU A 110 -12.97 -3.29 0.47
N TYR A 111 -12.00 -4.19 0.27
CA TYR A 111 -11.84 -4.99 -0.94
C TYR A 111 -12.43 -6.39 -0.83
N GLY A 112 -12.80 -6.85 0.37
CA GLY A 112 -13.41 -8.17 0.59
C GLY A 112 -14.94 -8.15 0.68
N ARG A 113 -15.59 -7.01 0.40
CA ARG A 113 -17.03 -7.01 0.12
C ARG A 113 -17.22 -7.41 -1.33
N PRO A 114 -17.97 -8.49 -1.62
CA PRO A 114 -18.32 -8.81 -2.99
C PRO A 114 -19.04 -7.60 -3.60
N ARG A 115 -18.74 -7.32 -4.87
CA ARG A 115 -19.37 -6.25 -5.68
C ARG A 115 -20.90 -6.35 -5.76
N ASP A 116 -21.51 -7.42 -5.25
CA ASP A 116 -22.92 -7.74 -5.37
C ASP A 116 -23.80 -7.33 -4.18
N ALA A 117 -23.28 -6.58 -3.20
CA ALA A 117 -24.18 -5.84 -2.31
C ALA A 117 -24.66 -4.59 -3.05
N ALA A 118 -25.68 -4.76 -3.90
CA ALA A 118 -26.47 -3.64 -4.41
C ALA A 118 -26.83 -2.71 -3.24
N PRO A 119 -26.76 -1.37 -3.42
CA PRO A 119 -27.18 -0.45 -2.38
C PRO A 119 -28.64 -0.75 -2.00
N PRO A 120 -29.03 -0.66 -0.71
CA PRO A 120 -30.42 -0.77 -0.34
C PRO A 120 -31.19 0.35 -1.04
N GLY A 121 -32.21 -0.05 -1.80
CA GLY A 121 -33.21 0.86 -2.36
C GLY A 121 -34.13 1.43 -1.29
#